data_AF-A0A4U1F060-F1
#
_entry.id   AF-A0A4U1F060-F1
#
_cell.length_a   1.000
_cell.length_b   1.000
_cell.length_c   1.000
_cell.angle_alpha   90.00
_cell.angle_beta   90.00
_cell.angle_gamma   90.00
#
_symmetry.space_group_name_H-M   'P 1'
#
loop_
_entity.id
_entity.type
_entity.pdbx_description
1 polymer ?
#
loop_
_entity_poly.entity_id
_entity_poly.type
_entity_poly.pdbx_seq_one_letter_code
_entity_poly.pdbx_strand_id
1 'polypeptide(L)' 'MVDLTQLMENEVFMAFASYTTIVLSKMMFMSTATAFYRLTRKVFANPEDCASFGKGENAKKYLRTDDRVERVR' A
#
# COMPACT_ATOMS: atom_id res chain seq x y z
N MET A 1 28.50 20.89 -2.90
CA MET A 1 27.35 19.97 -3.01
C MET A 1 27.76 18.88 -3.98
N VAL A 2 27.55 17.62 -3.61
CA VAL A 2 27.83 16.50 -4.51
C VAL A 2 26.76 16.48 -5.59
N ASP A 3 27.15 16.40 -6.86
CA ASP A 3 26.22 16.34 -7.98
C ASP A 3 25.60 14.94 -8.10
N LEU A 4 24.34 14.86 -8.52
CA LEU A 4 23.62 13.58 -8.66
C LEU A 4 24.31 12.67 -9.69
N THR A 5 24.87 13.27 -10.74
CA THR A 5 25.65 12.59 -11.77
C THR A 5 26.87 11.89 -11.18
N GLN A 6 27.61 12.56 -10.28
CA GLN A 6 28.77 12.01 -9.59
C GLN A 6 28.41 10.84 -8.66
N LEU A 7 27.21 10.84 -8.08
CA LEU A 7 26.74 9.71 -7.27
C LEU A 7 26.40 8.49 -8.14
N MET A 8 25.88 8.72 -9.35
CA MET A 8 25.53 7.65 -10.29
C MET A 8 26.74 6.98 -10.94
N GLU A 9 27.92 7.62 -10.93
CA GLU A 9 29.18 7.02 -11.38
C GLU A 9 29.69 5.91 -10.44
N ASN A 10 29.24 5.90 -9.18
CA ASN A 10 29.60 4.84 -8.25
C ASN A 10 28.72 3.60 -8.51
N GLU A 11 29.33 2.54 -9.06
CA GLU A 11 28.63 1.30 -9.43
C GLU A 11 27.89 0.66 -8.25
N VAL A 12 28.46 0.69 -7.05
CA VAL A 12 27.84 0.12 -5.84
C VAL A 12 26.61 0.94 -5.44
N PHE A 13 26.71 2.27 -5.49
CA PHE A 13 25.58 3.15 -5.18
C PHE A 13 24.47 3.01 -6.21
N MET A 14 24.80 2.93 -7.50
CA MET A 14 23.84 2.71 -8.57
C MET A 14 23.08 1.40 -8.38
N ALA A 15 23.80 0.30 -8.06
CA ALA A 15 23.18 -0.99 -7.78
C ALA A 15 22.26 -0.90 -6.56
N PHE A 16 22.73 -0.32 -5.46
CA PHE A 16 21.94 -0.12 -4.25
C PHE A 16 20.66 0.70 -4.50
N ALA A 17 20.77 1.84 -5.17
CA ALA A 17 19.64 2.71 -5.47
C ALA A 17 18.62 2.01 -6.39
N SER A 18 19.09 1.24 -7.37
CA SER A 18 18.24 0.48 -8.28
C SER A 18 17.43 -0.58 -7.55
N TYR A 19 18.08 -1.44 -6.75
CA TYR A 19 17.38 -2.47 -6.00
C TYR A 19 16.45 -1.89 -4.94
N THR A 20 16.89 -0.81 -4.26
CA THR A 20 16.05 -0.09 -3.30
C THR A 20 14.80 0.45 -3.98
N THR A 21 14.94 1.07 -5.15
CA THR A 21 13.81 1.59 -5.92
C THR A 21 12.84 0.48 -6.32
N ILE A 22 13.33 -0.68 -6.76
CA ILE A 22 12.50 -1.84 -7.09
C ILE A 22 11.72 -2.34 -5.87
N VAL A 23 12.40 -2.53 -4.74
CA VAL A 23 11.78 -3.03 -3.51
C VAL A 23 10.75 -2.03 -2.97
N LEU A 24 11.08 -0.74 -2.92
CA LEU A 24 10.16 0.31 -2.48
C LEU A 24 8.95 0.39 -3.41
N SER A 25 9.17 0.39 -4.72
CA SER A 25 8.08 0.39 -5.70
C SER A 25 7.15 -0.80 -5.47
N LYS A 26 7.71 -2.01 -5.30
CA LYS A 26 6.93 -3.22 -4.99
C LYS A 26 6.10 -3.05 -3.72
N MET A 27 6.66 -2.50 -2.64
CA MET A 27 5.93 -2.31 -1.40
C MET A 27 4.83 -1.24 -1.53
N MET A 28 5.10 -0.16 -2.27
CA MET A 28 4.08 0.84 -2.60
C MET A 28 2.93 0.24 -3.42
N PHE A 29 3.23 -0.62 -4.40
CA PHE A 29 2.19 -1.34 -5.16
C PHE A 29 1.36 -2.28 -4.27
N MET A 30 1.98 -2.98 -3.30
CA MET A 30 1.24 -3.82 -2.36
C MET A 30 0.27 -3.01 -1.48
N SER A 31 0.62 -1.78 -1.09
CA SER A 31 -0.28 -0.87 -0.37
C SER A 31 -1.51 -0.52 -1.21
N THR A 32 -1.31 -0.10 -2.47
CA THR A 32 -2.41 0.21 -3.39
C THR A 32 -3.27 -1.02 -3.69
N ALA A 33 -2.66 -2.20 -3.85
CA ALA A 33 -3.39 -3.46 -4.01
C ALA A 33 -4.26 -3.76 -2.78
N THR A 34 -3.74 -3.60 -1.57
CA THR A 34 -4.52 -3.78 -0.33
C THR A 34 -5.71 -2.82 -0.29
N ALA A 35 -5.50 -1.54 -0.60
CA ALA A 35 -6.57 -0.54 -0.66
C ALA A 35 -7.64 -0.91 -1.70
N PHE A 36 -7.22 -1.36 -2.89
CA PHE A 36 -8.14 -1.83 -3.93
C PHE A 36 -9.01 -3.00 -3.44
N TYR A 37 -8.42 -3.99 -2.76
CA TYR A 37 -9.19 -5.11 -2.20
C TYR A 37 -10.16 -4.67 -1.10
N ARG A 38 -9.76 -3.75 -0.21
CA ARG A 38 -10.63 -3.19 0.83
C ARG A 38 -11.84 -2.46 0.24
N LEU A 39 -11.62 -1.61 -0.76
CA LEU A 39 -12.68 -0.83 -1.42
C LEU A 39 -13.63 -1.71 -2.22
N THR A 40 -13.10 -2.63 -3.04
CA THR A 40 -13.92 -3.52 -3.88
C THR A 40 -14.74 -4.50 -3.07
N ARG A 41 -14.22 -4.99 -1.95
CA ARG A 41 -14.91 -5.94 -1.06
C ARG A 41 -15.74 -5.26 0.04
N LYS A 42 -15.58 -3.95 0.21
CA LYS A 42 -16.15 -3.16 1.32
C LYS A 42 -15.80 -3.79 2.67
N VAL A 43 -14.50 -3.98 2.90
CA VAL A 43 -13.95 -4.56 4.13
C VAL A 43 -12.91 -3.61 4.70
N PHE A 44 -13.22 -3.03 5.84
CA PHE A 44 -12.40 -2.01 6.48
C PHE A 44 -12.00 -2.44 7.88
N ALA A 45 -10.81 -2.01 8.29
CA ALA A 45 -10.29 -2.27 9.63
C ALA A 45 -10.82 -1.26 10.65
N ASN A 46 -11.21 -0.06 10.19
CA ASN A 46 -11.60 1.04 11.05
C ASN A 46 -13.07 1.44 10.81
N PRO A 47 -13.80 1.86 11.86
CA PRO A 47 -15.22 2.21 11.76
C PRO A 47 -15.48 3.49 10.94
N GLU A 48 -14.56 4.47 10.96
CA GLU A 48 -14.67 5.72 10.19
C GLU A 48 -14.68 5.47 8.68
N ASP A 49 -13.91 4.50 8.20
CA ASP A 49 -13.85 4.12 6.79
C ASP A 49 -15.19 3.49 6.32
N CYS A 50 -15.91 2.84 7.24
CA CYS A 50 -17.18 2.18 6.94
C CYS A 50 -18.31 3.18 6.68
N ALA A 51 -18.25 4.37 7.29
CA ALA A 51 -19.28 5.41 7.18
C ALA A 51 -19.44 5.93 5.73
N SER A 52 -18.37 5.86 4.94
CA SER A 52 -18.38 6.23 3.52
C SER A 52 -19.18 5.25 2.64
N PHE A 53 -19.45 4.03 3.12
CA PHE A 53 -20.05 2.95 2.32
C PHE A 53 -21.41 2.44 2.84
N GLY A 54 -21.88 2.95 3.98
CA GLY A 54 -23.17 2.59 4.57
C GLY A 54 -23.68 3.65 5.56
N LYS A 55 -24.97 3.62 5.90
CA LYS A 55 -25.60 4.54 6.87
C LYS A 55 -26.04 3.79 8.13
N GLY A 56 -25.81 4.40 9.29
CA GLY A 56 -26.24 3.86 10.59
C GLY A 56 -25.68 2.45 10.87
N GLU A 57 -26.51 1.56 11.39
CA GLU A 57 -26.10 0.19 11.75
C GLU A 57 -25.60 -0.64 10.56
N ASN A 58 -26.05 -0.32 9.33
CA ASN A 58 -25.60 -1.02 8.13
C ASN A 58 -24.12 -0.79 7.80
N ALA A 59 -23.47 0.24 8.34
CA ALA A 59 -22.03 0.46 8.16
C ALA A 59 -21.21 -0.58 8.94
N LYS A 60 -21.71 -1.07 10.08
CA LYS A 60 -21.00 -2.02 10.96
C LYS A 60 -20.65 -3.32 10.25
N LYS A 61 -21.43 -3.74 9.24
CA LYS A 61 -21.16 -4.97 8.47
C LYS A 61 -19.87 -4.93 7.64
N TYR A 62 -19.35 -3.73 7.36
CA TYR A 62 -18.11 -3.55 6.61
C TYR A 62 -16.87 -3.54 7.51
N LEU A 63 -17.06 -3.40 8.83
CA LEU A 63 -16.00 -3.51 9.83
C LEU A 63 -15.77 -5.00 10.14
N ARG A 64 -14.90 -5.63 9.35
CA ARG A 64 -14.62 -7.07 9.48
C ARG A 64 -13.27 -7.42 8.87
N THR A 65 -12.83 -8.66 9.09
CA THR A 65 -11.69 -9.27 8.40
C THR A 65 -12.14 -9.98 7.13
N ASP A 66 -11.22 -10.16 6.17
CA ASP A 66 -11.43 -10.93 4.94
C ASP A 66 -10.11 -11.60 4.55
N ASP A 67 -10.16 -12.91 4.27
CA ASP A 67 -8.97 -13.71 3.98
C ASP A 67 -8.15 -13.19 2.79
N ARG A 68 -8.79 -12.53 1.82
CA ARG A 68 -8.08 -11.97 0.66
C ARG A 68 -7.42 -10.63 1.01
N VAL A 69 -8.02 -9.85 1.89
CA VAL A 69 -7.38 -8.62 2.42
C VAL A 69 -6.19 -8.99 3.30
N GLU A 70 -6.33 -9.96 4.20
CA GLU A 70 -5.22 -10.40 5.07
C GLU A 70 -4.08 -11.07 4.30
N ARG A 71 -4.36 -11.67 3.14
CA ARG A 71 -3.30 -12.23 2.27
C ARG A 71 -2.49 -11.17 1.55
N VAL A 72 -3.11 -10.05 1.18
CA VAL A 72 -2.47 -8.99 0.39
C VAL A 72 -1.78 -7.95 1.29
N ARG A 73 -2.26 -7.80 2.53
CA ARG A 73 -1.66 -6.97 3.58
C ARG A 73 -0.29 -7.49 4.01
#